data_AF-A0A2C9L5I5-F1
#
_entry.id   AF-A0A2C9L5I5-F1
#
_cell.length_a   1.000
_cell.length_b   1.000
_cell.length_c   1.000
_cell.angle_alpha   90.00
_cell.angle_beta   90.00
_cell.angle_gamma   90.00
#
_symmetry.space_group_name_H-M   'P 1'
#
loop_
_entity.id
_entity.type
_entity.pdbx_description
1 polymer ?
#
loop_
_entity_poly.entity_id
_entity_poly.type
_entity_poly.pdbx_seq_one_letter_code
_entity_poly.pdbx_strand_id
1 'polypeptide(L)'
;MSDALRFDGKVVLITGAGNGLGKAYALAFAERGASVVVNDLGGSATGVGKGSNAADLVVQEIVSKGGKAVANYDSVEDGEKVVKTALDTFGKIGKYSYQALAKTMKLQNIKFTYTERDAALYALGVGVSTAQDDFLKFLFELSGDFTVLPTFAVIPGFDAIMSIDKVPGFQIDPTKILHGEQYLELFKPISRSGTLVSKAWIADVLDKKSGAVILYNVETFNEKNEKVAFNQFTTFVVGIGNFGGRSTSSEAKPLVDVPKRAPDAVKQEKTSIDQAALYRLSGDRNPLHIDPSFAAMGGFKTPILHGLCSFGYAVRHVMSTYANNDMSLFKAVKVRFAKPVLPGQTLVTEMWKEGNRIHFQTKVAENGNVCITGAYVDLNAATEENKPKQVSDLQSTAIFQQMASQVKNNSDLVAKINAIFQWNITKNGADATTWVVDMKSSKTGQVFEGKPVNKADCVITISDENFLALVSGKLDPQKAFLGGKLKLSGNIMLAQKLGDLFANKSKM
;
A
#
# COMPACT_ATOMS: atom_id res chain seq x y z
N MET A 1 -25.52 8.42 17.47
CA MET A 1 -25.76 7.17 18.23
C MET A 1 -26.38 6.20 17.24
N SER A 2 -25.64 5.23 16.71
CA SER A 2 -26.24 4.18 15.88
C SER A 2 -26.78 3.09 16.80
N ASP A 3 -28.03 2.68 16.64
CA ASP A 3 -28.59 1.56 17.38
C ASP A 3 -27.68 0.34 17.22
N ALA A 4 -27.18 -0.19 18.33
CA ALA A 4 -26.35 -1.38 18.33
C ALA A 4 -27.15 -2.55 17.73
N LEU A 5 -26.58 -3.26 16.76
CA LEU A 5 -27.23 -4.39 16.10
C LEU A 5 -27.66 -5.45 17.13
N ARG A 6 -28.96 -5.74 17.19
CA ARG A 6 -29.56 -6.74 18.09
C ARG A 6 -30.02 -7.99 17.36
N PHE A 7 -30.00 -9.11 18.08
CA PHE A 7 -30.42 -10.44 17.62
C PHE A 7 -31.58 -10.98 18.46
N ASP A 8 -32.43 -10.09 18.99
CA ASP A 8 -33.59 -10.48 19.79
C ASP A 8 -34.46 -11.49 19.08
N GLY A 9 -34.83 -12.52 19.83
CA GLY A 9 -35.66 -13.59 19.31
C GLY A 9 -34.99 -14.37 18.18
N LYS A 10 -33.67 -14.28 17.97
CA LYS A 10 -32.93 -15.18 17.09
C LYS A 10 -32.29 -16.30 17.91
N VAL A 11 -32.17 -17.47 17.27
CA VAL A 11 -31.47 -18.63 17.84
C VAL A 11 -30.23 -18.87 17.01
N VAL A 12 -29.07 -18.96 17.66
CA VAL A 12 -27.80 -19.16 16.98
C VAL A 12 -27.18 -20.45 17.51
N LEU A 13 -26.86 -21.37 16.59
CA LEU A 13 -26.17 -22.62 16.89
C LEU A 13 -24.69 -22.43 16.56
N ILE A 14 -23.85 -22.69 17.55
CA ILE A 14 -22.42 -22.41 17.48
C ILE A 14 -21.66 -23.70 17.79
N THR A 15 -20.91 -24.22 16.82
CA THR A 15 -20.21 -25.52 16.92
C THR A 15 -18.75 -25.36 17.33
N GLY A 16 -18.25 -26.13 18.30
CA GLY A 16 -16.94 -25.87 18.93
C GLY A 16 -16.98 -24.64 19.83
N ALA A 17 -18.13 -24.40 20.47
CA ALA A 17 -18.38 -23.21 21.29
C ALA A 17 -17.81 -23.29 22.71
N GLY A 18 -17.20 -24.41 23.10
CA GLY A 18 -16.70 -24.60 24.46
C GLY A 18 -15.47 -23.77 24.80
N ASN A 19 -14.68 -23.34 23.80
CA ASN A 19 -13.44 -22.58 23.99
C ASN A 19 -13.12 -21.62 22.84
N GLY A 20 -12.08 -20.80 23.01
CA GLY A 20 -11.49 -19.97 21.95
C GLY A 20 -12.48 -19.03 21.26
N LEU A 21 -12.37 -18.94 19.93
CA LEU A 21 -13.26 -18.11 19.12
C LEU A 21 -14.73 -18.54 19.27
N GLY A 22 -15.00 -19.85 19.30
CA GLY A 22 -16.36 -20.37 19.41
C GLY A 22 -17.09 -19.86 20.65
N LYS A 23 -16.41 -19.94 21.80
CA LYS A 23 -16.87 -19.37 23.07
C LYS A 23 -17.12 -17.86 22.94
N ALA A 24 -16.17 -17.14 22.37
CA ALA A 24 -16.26 -15.68 22.28
C ALA A 24 -17.46 -15.22 21.44
N TYR A 25 -17.77 -15.94 20.36
CA TYR A 25 -18.96 -15.69 19.56
C TYR A 25 -20.26 -16.04 20.30
N ALA A 26 -20.28 -17.12 21.06
CA ALA A 26 -21.42 -17.48 21.90
C ALA A 26 -21.76 -16.37 22.89
N LEU A 27 -20.74 -15.82 23.55
CA LEU A 27 -20.89 -14.67 24.44
C LEU A 27 -21.36 -13.41 23.70
N ALA A 28 -20.77 -13.11 22.54
CA ALA A 28 -21.10 -11.92 21.76
C ALA A 28 -22.53 -11.93 21.18
N PHE A 29 -23.01 -13.10 20.72
CA PHE A 29 -24.39 -13.26 20.27
C PHE A 29 -25.38 -13.16 21.42
N ALA A 30 -25.06 -13.78 22.57
CA ALA A 30 -25.90 -13.71 23.76
C ALA A 30 -26.03 -12.27 24.30
N GLU A 31 -24.92 -11.54 24.39
CA GLU A 31 -24.88 -10.12 24.80
C GLU A 31 -25.79 -9.23 23.93
N ARG A 32 -25.95 -9.59 22.66
CA ARG A 32 -26.79 -8.88 21.68
C ARG A 32 -28.22 -9.44 21.59
N GLY A 33 -28.64 -10.32 22.50
CA GLY A 33 -30.03 -10.78 22.65
C GLY A 33 -30.38 -12.10 21.96
N ALA A 34 -29.40 -12.80 21.36
CA ALA A 34 -29.66 -14.12 20.79
C ALA A 34 -29.81 -15.20 21.88
N SER A 35 -30.59 -16.23 21.58
CA SER A 35 -30.55 -17.50 22.31
C SER A 35 -29.51 -18.42 21.66
N VAL A 36 -28.58 -18.98 22.44
CA VAL A 36 -27.39 -19.64 21.89
C VAL A 36 -27.38 -21.13 22.20
N VAL A 37 -27.21 -21.96 21.18
CA VAL A 37 -26.84 -23.37 21.35
C VAL A 37 -25.33 -23.46 21.31
N VAL A 38 -24.74 -23.80 22.45
CA VAL A 38 -23.30 -23.99 22.66
C VAL A 38 -23.00 -25.46 22.37
N ASN A 39 -22.73 -25.78 21.10
CA ASN A 39 -22.35 -27.14 20.72
C ASN A 39 -20.84 -27.33 20.93
N ASP A 40 -20.47 -28.33 21.73
CA ASP A 40 -19.10 -28.80 21.88
C ASP A 40 -19.09 -30.28 22.28
N LEU A 41 -18.40 -31.11 21.49
CA LEU A 41 -18.32 -32.57 21.71
C LEU A 41 -17.48 -32.93 22.95
N GLY A 42 -16.70 -31.98 23.49
CA GLY A 42 -15.92 -32.19 24.71
C GLY A 42 -14.64 -33.00 24.54
N GLY A 43 -14.09 -33.08 23.32
CA GLY A 43 -12.85 -33.80 23.04
C GLY A 43 -11.59 -32.97 23.29
N SER A 44 -10.44 -33.64 23.38
CA SER A 44 -9.14 -32.97 23.24
C SER A 44 -9.03 -32.25 21.88
N ALA A 45 -8.01 -31.40 21.69
CA ALA A 45 -7.77 -30.65 20.44
C ALA A 45 -7.65 -31.50 19.14
N THR A 46 -7.72 -32.84 19.25
CA THR A 46 -7.72 -33.80 18.13
C THR A 46 -9.04 -34.56 17.98
N GLY A 47 -10.07 -34.23 18.76
CA GLY A 47 -11.37 -34.94 18.76
C GLY A 47 -11.38 -36.24 19.57
N VAL A 48 -10.30 -36.54 20.31
CA VAL A 48 -10.20 -37.74 21.15
C VAL A 48 -10.65 -37.43 22.59
N GLY A 49 -11.61 -38.19 23.10
CA GLY A 49 -12.20 -38.05 24.44
C GLY A 49 -13.61 -37.43 24.45
N LYS A 50 -14.36 -37.65 25.53
CA LYS A 50 -15.67 -37.03 25.80
C LYS A 50 -15.64 -36.37 27.18
N GLY A 51 -15.69 -35.05 27.24
CA GLY A 51 -15.75 -34.26 28.46
C GLY A 51 -16.63 -33.02 28.25
N SER A 52 -17.88 -33.08 28.70
CA SER A 52 -18.94 -32.08 28.47
C SER A 52 -18.71 -30.70 29.10
N ASN A 53 -17.70 -30.57 29.96
CA ASN A 53 -17.52 -29.41 30.84
C ASN A 53 -17.29 -28.07 30.09
N ALA A 54 -16.73 -28.09 28.87
CA ALA A 54 -16.43 -26.86 28.14
C ALA A 54 -17.69 -26.10 27.69
N ALA A 55 -18.67 -26.79 27.11
CA ALA A 55 -19.94 -26.16 26.72
C ALA A 55 -20.72 -25.68 27.94
N ASP A 56 -20.73 -26.46 29.01
CA ASP A 56 -21.40 -26.12 30.27
C ASP A 56 -20.88 -24.81 30.87
N LEU A 57 -19.55 -24.63 30.93
CA LEU A 57 -18.93 -23.41 31.44
C LEU A 57 -19.31 -22.16 30.62
N VAL A 58 -19.44 -22.31 29.30
CA VAL A 58 -19.84 -21.20 28.43
C VAL A 58 -21.33 -20.87 28.60
N VAL A 59 -22.18 -21.88 28.73
CA VAL A 59 -23.60 -21.68 29.05
C VAL A 59 -23.76 -20.98 30.39
N GLN A 60 -23.05 -21.42 31.43
CA GLN A 60 -23.07 -20.78 32.74
C GLN A 60 -22.63 -19.31 32.67
N GLU A 61 -21.60 -19.00 31.89
CA GLU A 61 -21.14 -17.63 31.68
C GLU A 61 -22.17 -16.77 30.95
N ILE A 62 -22.84 -17.31 29.92
CA ILE A 62 -23.91 -16.60 29.20
C ILE A 62 -25.09 -16.32 30.13
N VAL A 63 -25.52 -17.33 30.89
CA VAL A 63 -26.67 -17.22 31.79
C VAL A 63 -26.38 -16.25 32.95
N SER A 64 -25.17 -16.26 33.51
CA SER A 64 -24.78 -15.32 34.58
C SER A 64 -24.78 -13.86 34.12
N LYS A 65 -24.61 -13.61 32.82
CA LYS A 65 -24.71 -12.30 32.17
C LYS A 65 -26.14 -11.95 31.70
N GLY A 66 -27.14 -12.76 32.05
CA GLY A 66 -28.55 -12.55 31.69
C GLY A 66 -28.93 -13.00 30.27
N GLY A 67 -28.04 -13.71 29.56
CA GLY A 67 -28.32 -14.28 28.25
C GLY A 67 -29.06 -15.63 28.32
N LYS A 68 -29.45 -16.15 27.15
CA LYS A 68 -30.12 -17.46 27.02
C LYS A 68 -29.21 -18.42 26.28
N ALA A 69 -28.87 -19.56 26.88
CA ALA A 69 -28.05 -20.57 26.23
C ALA A 69 -28.39 -22.00 26.68
N VAL A 70 -28.04 -22.97 25.84
CA VAL A 70 -28.13 -24.41 26.12
C VAL A 70 -26.91 -25.12 25.56
N ALA A 71 -26.39 -26.11 26.27
CA ALA A 71 -25.28 -26.92 25.82
C ALA A 71 -25.77 -28.04 24.90
N ASN A 72 -24.99 -28.38 23.88
CA ASN A 72 -25.16 -29.58 23.07
C ASN A 72 -23.83 -30.31 22.96
N TYR A 73 -23.85 -31.63 23.08
CA TYR A 73 -22.64 -32.48 23.09
C TYR A 73 -22.56 -33.43 21.91
N ASP A 74 -23.46 -33.30 20.93
CA ASP A 74 -23.50 -34.17 19.77
C ASP A 74 -22.36 -33.83 18.81
N SER A 75 -21.92 -34.84 18.05
CA SER A 75 -20.98 -34.62 16.95
C SER A 75 -21.64 -33.73 15.91
N VAL A 76 -20.88 -32.79 15.34
CA VAL A 76 -21.35 -31.97 14.21
C VAL A 76 -21.64 -32.78 12.95
N GLU A 77 -21.12 -34.01 12.88
CA GLU A 77 -21.45 -34.99 11.83
C GLU A 77 -22.91 -35.46 11.95
N ASP A 78 -23.46 -35.48 13.16
CA ASP A 78 -24.87 -35.75 13.45
C ASP A 78 -25.67 -34.44 13.51
N GLY A 79 -25.58 -33.65 12.42
CA GLY A 79 -26.11 -32.29 12.37
C GLY A 79 -27.59 -32.18 12.76
N GLU A 80 -28.41 -33.20 12.49
CA GLU A 80 -29.80 -33.23 12.91
C GLU A 80 -29.99 -33.21 14.43
N LYS A 81 -29.08 -33.80 15.21
CA LYS A 81 -29.16 -33.82 16.68
C LYS A 81 -28.83 -32.45 17.27
N VAL A 82 -27.82 -31.78 16.72
CA VAL A 82 -27.45 -30.41 17.14
C VAL A 82 -28.58 -29.42 16.82
N VAL A 83 -29.18 -29.55 15.63
CA VAL A 83 -30.36 -28.76 15.24
C VAL A 83 -31.56 -29.08 16.12
N LYS A 84 -31.76 -30.36 16.45
CA LYS A 84 -32.85 -30.80 17.35
C LYS A 84 -32.74 -30.13 18.71
N THR A 85 -31.56 -29.99 19.32
CA THR A 85 -31.40 -29.23 20.57
C THR A 85 -31.83 -27.77 20.43
N ALA A 86 -31.53 -27.11 19.31
CA ALA A 86 -32.00 -25.75 19.05
C ALA A 86 -33.53 -25.68 18.95
N LEU A 87 -34.14 -26.63 18.24
CA LEU A 87 -35.59 -26.71 18.07
C LEU A 87 -36.31 -27.05 19.38
N ASP A 88 -35.83 -28.04 20.12
CA ASP A 88 -36.41 -28.48 21.40
C ASP A 88 -36.35 -27.37 22.45
N THR A 89 -35.26 -26.60 22.47
CA THR A 89 -35.04 -25.58 23.51
C THR A 89 -35.66 -24.23 23.15
N PHE A 90 -35.57 -23.82 21.88
CA PHE A 90 -35.91 -22.45 21.47
C PHE A 90 -36.97 -22.38 20.36
N GLY A 91 -37.48 -23.53 19.88
CA GLY A 91 -38.58 -23.63 18.91
C GLY A 91 -38.22 -23.24 17.47
N LYS A 92 -36.98 -22.84 17.20
CA LYS A 92 -36.49 -22.41 15.88
C LYS A 92 -34.96 -22.44 15.83
N ILE A 93 -34.41 -22.43 14.62
CA ILE A 93 -32.99 -22.22 14.38
C ILE A 93 -32.79 -21.06 13.39
N GLY A 94 -31.90 -20.13 13.72
CA GLY A 94 -31.38 -19.14 12.78
C GLY A 94 -30.11 -19.67 12.13
N LYS A 95 -29.95 -19.47 10.82
CA LYS A 95 -28.73 -19.85 10.10
C LYS A 95 -27.67 -18.75 10.25
N TYR A 96 -26.82 -18.86 11.28
CA TYR A 96 -25.68 -17.95 11.45
C TYR A 96 -24.44 -18.76 11.84
N SER A 97 -23.34 -18.57 11.10
CA SER A 97 -22.05 -19.17 11.40
C SER A 97 -21.07 -18.12 11.92
N TYR A 98 -19.92 -18.54 12.46
CA TYR A 98 -18.81 -17.66 12.82
C TYR A 98 -18.44 -16.66 11.73
N GLN A 99 -18.44 -17.12 10.47
CA GLN A 99 -18.16 -16.31 9.30
C GLN A 99 -19.24 -15.24 9.08
N ALA A 100 -20.50 -15.53 9.39
CA ALA A 100 -21.59 -14.57 9.26
C ALA A 100 -21.45 -13.41 10.27
N LEU A 101 -21.06 -13.69 11.52
CA LEU A 101 -20.83 -12.64 12.51
C LEU A 101 -19.59 -11.80 12.16
N ALA A 102 -18.48 -12.43 11.78
CA ALA A 102 -17.28 -11.73 11.37
C ALA A 102 -17.55 -10.76 10.20
N LYS A 103 -18.37 -11.16 9.22
CA LYS A 103 -18.81 -10.30 8.11
C LYS A 103 -19.62 -9.08 8.53
N THR A 104 -20.25 -9.11 9.71
CA THR A 104 -20.95 -7.93 10.26
C THR A 104 -20.03 -7.00 11.06
N MET A 105 -18.83 -7.45 11.41
CA MET A 105 -17.86 -6.68 12.17
C MET A 105 -17.14 -5.69 11.25
N LYS A 106 -17.53 -4.43 11.37
CA LYS A 106 -16.84 -3.30 10.75
C LYS A 106 -15.76 -2.81 11.71
N LEU A 107 -14.56 -2.60 11.17
CA LEU A 107 -13.46 -1.99 11.90
C LEU A 107 -13.60 -0.46 11.86
N GLN A 108 -12.83 0.23 12.70
CA GLN A 108 -12.85 1.69 12.74
C GLN A 108 -12.38 2.25 11.38
N ASN A 109 -13.07 3.29 10.92
CA ASN A 109 -12.59 4.06 9.77
C ASN A 109 -11.34 4.82 10.20
N ILE A 110 -10.25 4.66 9.46
CA ILE A 110 -8.98 5.35 9.75
C ILE A 110 -8.74 6.42 8.72
N LYS A 111 -8.45 7.63 9.21
CA LYS A 111 -7.97 8.76 8.39
C LYS A 111 -6.44 8.69 8.36
N PHE A 112 -5.86 8.77 7.17
CA PHE A 112 -4.42 8.77 6.97
C PHE A 112 -4.03 9.96 6.10
N THR A 113 -3.24 10.89 6.64
CA THR A 113 -2.74 12.05 5.91
C THR A 113 -1.25 11.88 5.66
N TYR A 114 -0.83 12.12 4.43
CA TYR A 114 0.55 11.96 3.99
C TYR A 114 0.97 13.09 3.07
N THR A 115 2.28 13.27 3.00
CA THR A 115 2.96 14.22 2.12
C THR A 115 3.96 13.48 1.24
N GLU A 116 4.60 14.22 0.34
CA GLU A 116 5.71 13.73 -0.49
C GLU A 116 6.85 13.15 0.37
N ARG A 117 7.06 13.69 1.58
CA ARG A 117 8.02 13.15 2.56
C ARG A 117 7.72 11.70 2.92
N ASP A 118 6.46 11.38 3.19
CA ASP A 118 6.08 10.03 3.62
C ASP A 118 6.15 9.03 2.46
N ALA A 119 5.80 9.50 1.25
CA ALA A 119 5.96 8.74 0.02
C ALA A 119 7.44 8.46 -0.31
N ALA A 120 8.32 9.47 -0.19
CA ALA A 120 9.76 9.32 -0.40
C ALA A 120 10.40 8.42 0.69
N LEU A 121 9.98 8.56 1.95
CA LEU A 121 10.41 7.70 3.05
C LEU A 121 10.05 6.23 2.78
N TYR A 122 8.82 5.99 2.31
CA TYR A 122 8.41 4.65 1.89
C TYR A 122 9.26 4.14 0.72
N ALA A 123 9.48 4.98 -0.30
CA ALA A 123 10.30 4.63 -1.46
C ALA A 123 11.71 4.17 -1.05
N LEU A 124 12.39 4.92 -0.17
CA LEU A 124 13.67 4.50 0.43
C LEU A 124 13.53 3.20 1.23
N GLY A 125 12.47 3.09 2.04
CA GLY A 125 12.16 1.91 2.84
C GLY A 125 11.92 0.64 2.02
N VAL A 126 11.59 0.76 0.73
CA VAL A 126 11.45 -0.37 -0.20
C VAL A 126 12.52 -0.40 -1.28
N GLY A 127 13.65 0.28 -1.07
CA GLY A 127 14.89 0.11 -1.86
C GLY A 127 15.09 1.07 -3.02
N VAL A 128 14.29 2.13 -3.16
CA VAL A 128 14.67 3.20 -4.10
C VAL A 128 15.98 3.82 -3.61
N SER A 129 16.92 4.00 -4.53
CA SER A 129 18.26 4.48 -4.23
C SER A 129 18.70 5.52 -5.25
N THR A 130 19.54 6.47 -4.82
CA THR A 130 20.17 7.47 -5.70
C THR A 130 21.15 6.85 -6.71
N ALA A 131 21.43 5.55 -6.60
CA ALA A 131 22.20 4.79 -7.59
C ALA A 131 21.37 4.37 -8.83
N GLN A 132 20.04 4.54 -8.80
CA GLN A 132 19.16 4.21 -9.93
C GLN A 132 18.98 5.44 -10.81
N ASP A 133 18.89 5.29 -12.14
CA ASP A 133 18.88 6.45 -13.04
C ASP A 133 17.65 7.37 -12.88
N ASP A 134 16.48 6.81 -12.55
CA ASP A 134 15.22 7.54 -12.44
C ASP A 134 14.79 7.85 -11.00
N PHE A 135 15.71 7.71 -10.03
CA PHE A 135 15.42 7.84 -8.60
C PHE A 135 14.73 9.16 -8.20
N LEU A 136 15.02 10.26 -8.92
CA LEU A 136 14.49 11.60 -8.62
C LEU A 136 12.97 11.61 -8.61
N LYS A 137 12.31 10.86 -9.50
CA LYS A 137 10.85 10.80 -9.56
C LYS A 137 10.21 10.19 -8.30
N PHE A 138 10.98 9.50 -7.46
CA PHE A 138 10.48 8.88 -6.23
C PHE A 138 11.01 9.55 -4.97
N LEU A 139 12.18 10.21 -5.05
CA LEU A 139 12.91 10.73 -3.90
C LEU A 139 12.98 12.25 -3.84
N PHE A 140 12.68 12.96 -4.92
CA PHE A 140 12.77 14.41 -4.98
C PHE A 140 11.41 15.04 -5.24
N GLU A 141 10.84 15.65 -4.22
CA GLU A 141 9.51 16.24 -4.24
C GLU A 141 9.35 17.40 -5.22
N LEU A 142 10.44 18.02 -5.69
CA LEU A 142 10.38 19.05 -6.72
C LEU A 142 10.54 18.48 -8.15
N SER A 143 10.73 17.17 -8.32
CA SER A 143 10.74 16.54 -9.64
C SER A 143 9.40 16.77 -10.33
N GLY A 144 9.44 17.25 -11.58
CA GLY A 144 8.24 17.48 -12.39
C GLY A 144 7.38 16.22 -12.59
N ASP A 145 7.99 15.04 -12.50
CA ASP A 145 7.37 13.73 -12.63
C ASP A 145 7.30 12.95 -11.30
N PHE A 146 7.44 13.63 -10.15
CA PHE A 146 7.40 12.94 -8.86
C PHE A 146 6.12 12.12 -8.69
N THR A 147 6.30 10.85 -8.36
CA THR A 147 5.29 9.80 -8.39
C THR A 147 5.42 8.92 -7.15
N VAL A 148 4.28 8.52 -6.60
CA VAL A 148 4.23 7.61 -5.44
C VAL A 148 4.22 6.15 -5.91
N LEU A 149 5.03 5.30 -5.27
CA LEU A 149 5.03 3.86 -5.56
C LEU A 149 3.64 3.26 -5.25
N PRO A 150 3.06 2.44 -6.14
CA PRO A 150 1.74 1.85 -5.97
C PRO A 150 1.55 1.11 -4.65
N THR A 151 2.58 0.39 -4.21
CA THR A 151 2.58 -0.42 -2.99
C THR A 151 2.51 0.42 -1.70
N PHE A 152 2.69 1.74 -1.78
CA PHE A 152 2.39 2.66 -0.68
C PHE A 152 0.93 2.58 -0.25
N ALA A 153 -0.01 2.25 -1.14
CA ALA A 153 -1.44 2.12 -0.80
C ALA A 153 -1.77 1.00 0.19
N VAL A 154 -0.82 0.13 0.54
CA VAL A 154 -0.98 -0.80 1.67
C VAL A 154 -0.93 -0.05 3.00
N ILE A 155 -0.09 0.99 3.12
CA ILE A 155 0.16 1.72 4.37
C ILE A 155 -1.11 2.39 4.93
N PRO A 156 -1.89 3.19 4.16
CA PRO A 156 -3.11 3.81 4.68
C PRO A 156 -4.17 2.81 5.14
N GLY A 157 -4.15 1.57 4.62
CA GLY A 157 -5.09 0.51 4.98
C GLY A 157 -4.63 -0.33 6.17
N PHE A 158 -3.35 -0.27 6.54
CA PHE A 158 -2.75 -1.13 7.56
C PHE A 158 -3.31 -0.85 8.96
N ASP A 159 -3.37 0.42 9.37
CA ASP A 159 -3.89 0.80 10.70
C ASP A 159 -5.37 0.41 10.89
N ALA A 160 -6.14 0.35 9.79
CA ALA A 160 -7.54 -0.03 9.84
C ALA A 160 -7.72 -1.50 10.26
N ILE A 161 -6.76 -2.38 9.95
CA ILE A 161 -6.78 -3.79 10.35
C ILE A 161 -6.12 -4.05 11.71
N MET A 162 -5.26 -3.13 12.18
CA MET A 162 -4.62 -3.21 13.50
C MET A 162 -5.60 -2.99 14.66
N SER A 163 -6.79 -2.46 14.40
CA SER A 163 -7.86 -2.29 15.40
C SER A 163 -8.67 -3.56 15.69
N ILE A 164 -8.16 -4.75 15.35
CA ILE A 164 -8.88 -6.01 15.56
C ILE A 164 -9.04 -6.38 17.03
N ASP A 165 -8.09 -6.01 17.88
CA ASP A 165 -8.13 -6.18 19.33
C ASP A 165 -9.37 -5.50 19.95
N LYS A 166 -9.87 -4.45 19.31
CA LYS A 166 -11.09 -3.73 19.71
C LYS A 166 -12.38 -4.45 19.30
N VAL A 167 -12.31 -5.54 18.53
CA VAL A 167 -13.49 -6.31 18.14
C VAL A 167 -13.89 -7.22 19.30
N PRO A 168 -15.08 -7.04 19.90
CA PRO A 168 -15.51 -7.85 21.04
C PRO A 168 -15.50 -9.34 20.70
N GLY A 169 -14.78 -10.13 21.50
CA GLY A 169 -14.61 -11.57 21.32
C GLY A 169 -13.39 -11.99 20.49
N PHE A 170 -12.60 -11.06 19.96
CA PHE A 170 -11.33 -11.34 19.27
C PHE A 170 -10.13 -10.95 20.15
N GLN A 171 -9.94 -11.67 21.26
CA GLN A 171 -8.68 -11.58 22.01
C GLN A 171 -7.63 -12.47 21.36
N ILE A 172 -6.89 -11.89 20.40
CA ILE A 172 -5.80 -12.57 19.72
C ILE A 172 -4.48 -12.08 20.31
N ASP A 173 -3.62 -13.02 20.71
CA ASP A 173 -2.24 -12.75 21.06
C ASP A 173 -1.49 -12.19 19.83
N PRO A 174 -1.03 -10.93 19.84
CA PRO A 174 -0.37 -10.32 18.70
C PRO A 174 0.92 -11.05 18.29
N THR A 175 1.57 -11.76 19.22
CA THR A 175 2.80 -12.53 18.93
C THR A 175 2.54 -13.77 18.07
N LYS A 176 1.26 -14.17 17.93
CA LYS A 176 0.84 -15.35 17.15
C LYS A 176 0.25 -15.00 15.78
N ILE A 177 0.24 -13.71 15.41
CA ILE A 177 -0.30 -13.24 14.14
C ILE A 177 0.82 -13.22 13.10
N LEU A 178 0.65 -13.98 12.04
CA LEU A 178 1.52 -13.95 10.87
C LEU A 178 0.78 -13.32 9.69
N HIS A 179 1.42 -12.40 8.99
CA HIS A 179 0.92 -11.89 7.72
C HIS A 179 1.24 -12.92 6.61
N GLY A 180 0.22 -13.65 6.15
CA GLY A 180 0.39 -14.76 5.21
C GLY A 180 0.28 -14.36 3.74
N GLU A 181 -0.66 -13.49 3.38
CA GLU A 181 -0.87 -13.06 1.99
C GLU A 181 -1.32 -11.60 1.92
N GLN A 182 -0.94 -10.91 0.85
CA GLN A 182 -1.37 -9.55 0.56
C GLN A 182 -1.94 -9.47 -0.85
N TYR A 183 -3.07 -8.78 -1.00
CA TYR A 183 -3.57 -8.28 -2.27
C TYR A 183 -3.72 -6.76 -2.21
N LEU A 184 -3.38 -6.08 -3.30
CA LEU A 184 -3.61 -4.66 -3.50
C LEU A 184 -4.11 -4.45 -4.93
N GLU A 185 -5.14 -3.61 -5.09
CA GLU A 185 -5.63 -3.13 -6.38
C GLU A 185 -5.80 -1.62 -6.31
N LEU A 186 -5.29 -0.92 -7.33
CA LEU A 186 -5.46 0.50 -7.51
C LEU A 186 -6.50 0.79 -8.58
N PHE A 187 -7.42 1.69 -8.24
CA PHE A 187 -8.42 2.21 -9.17
C PHE A 187 -7.98 3.54 -9.78
N LYS A 188 -7.03 4.21 -9.11
CA LYS A 188 -6.36 5.44 -9.55
C LYS A 188 -4.91 5.44 -9.05
N PRO A 189 -3.98 6.11 -9.74
CA PRO A 189 -2.67 6.41 -9.17
C PRO A 189 -2.80 7.14 -7.83
N ILE A 190 -1.87 6.89 -6.91
CA ILE A 190 -1.85 7.57 -5.61
C ILE A 190 -1.39 9.01 -5.84
N SER A 191 -2.11 9.97 -5.27
CA SER A 191 -1.72 11.38 -5.28
C SER A 191 -0.35 11.59 -4.62
N ARG A 192 0.34 12.67 -4.99
CA ARG A 192 1.66 13.00 -4.41
C ARG A 192 1.60 13.28 -2.90
N SER A 193 0.47 13.79 -2.45
CA SER A 193 0.11 14.06 -1.05
C SER A 193 -1.41 14.05 -0.91
N GLY A 194 -1.89 13.97 0.32
CA GLY A 194 -3.31 14.16 0.61
C GLY A 194 -3.79 13.36 1.81
N THR A 195 -5.11 13.33 1.96
CA THR A 195 -5.80 12.60 3.01
C THR A 195 -6.61 11.46 2.41
N LEU A 196 -6.49 10.28 3.02
CA LEU A 196 -7.23 9.08 2.66
C LEU A 196 -8.07 8.60 3.85
N VAL A 197 -9.19 7.95 3.55
CA VAL A 197 -10.06 7.31 4.54
C VAL A 197 -10.19 5.84 4.19
N SER A 198 -9.73 4.97 5.09
CA SER A 198 -9.79 3.52 4.95
C SER A 198 -10.94 2.95 5.76
N LYS A 199 -11.75 2.09 5.12
CA LYS A 199 -12.88 1.37 5.72
C LYS A 199 -12.57 -0.12 5.65
N ALA A 200 -12.46 -0.78 6.80
CA ALA A 200 -12.07 -2.18 6.87
C ALA A 200 -13.16 -3.08 7.49
N TRP A 201 -13.21 -4.34 7.05
CA TRP A 201 -14.11 -5.35 7.60
C TRP A 201 -13.51 -6.76 7.44
N ILE A 202 -13.97 -7.70 8.26
CA ILE A 202 -13.57 -9.10 8.12
C ILE A 202 -14.39 -9.72 7.00
N ALA A 203 -13.73 -10.10 5.91
CA ALA A 203 -14.37 -10.77 4.78
C ALA A 203 -14.65 -12.24 5.08
N ASP A 204 -13.77 -12.93 5.81
CA ASP A 204 -13.96 -14.32 6.18
C ASP A 204 -13.02 -14.78 7.30
N VAL A 205 -13.38 -15.89 7.95
CA VAL A 205 -12.54 -16.61 8.91
C VAL A 205 -12.54 -18.10 8.57
N LEU A 206 -11.35 -18.64 8.29
CA LEU A 206 -11.15 -20.02 7.85
C LEU A 206 -10.45 -20.84 8.91
N ASP A 207 -10.86 -22.10 9.02
CA ASP A 207 -10.23 -23.05 9.93
C ASP A 207 -9.14 -23.83 9.17
N LYS A 208 -7.91 -23.76 9.68
CA LYS A 208 -6.75 -24.51 9.17
C LYS A 208 -6.27 -25.56 10.16
N LYS A 209 -7.09 -25.94 11.14
CA LYS A 209 -6.81 -26.86 12.25
C LYS A 209 -5.75 -26.34 13.22
N SER A 210 -4.52 -26.12 12.75
CA SER A 210 -3.41 -25.59 13.55
C SER A 210 -3.52 -24.09 13.86
N GLY A 211 -4.48 -23.40 13.23
CA GLY A 211 -4.71 -21.98 13.38
C GLY A 211 -5.93 -21.52 12.58
N ALA A 212 -6.21 -20.22 12.64
CA ALA A 212 -7.26 -19.58 11.85
C ALA A 212 -6.65 -18.67 10.80
N VAL A 213 -7.24 -18.61 9.61
CA VAL A 213 -6.96 -17.55 8.63
C VAL A 213 -8.05 -16.51 8.73
N ILE A 214 -7.68 -15.24 8.86
CA ILE A 214 -8.62 -14.11 8.84
C ILE A 214 -8.33 -13.25 7.62
N LEU A 215 -9.37 -13.04 6.81
CA LEU A 215 -9.34 -12.17 5.63
C LEU A 215 -9.90 -10.81 6.00
N TYR A 216 -9.11 -9.75 5.87
CA TYR A 216 -9.58 -8.38 6.03
C TYR A 216 -9.63 -7.70 4.67
N ASN A 217 -10.79 -7.17 4.33
CA ASN A 217 -10.90 -6.27 3.19
C ASN A 217 -10.81 -4.83 3.69
N VAL A 218 -10.13 -3.99 2.91
CA VAL A 218 -10.02 -2.55 3.16
C VAL A 218 -10.28 -1.80 1.87
N GLU A 219 -11.23 -0.87 1.91
CA GLU A 219 -11.41 0.11 0.85
C GLU A 219 -10.90 1.48 1.29
N THR A 220 -10.09 2.09 0.46
CA THR A 220 -9.49 3.40 0.72
C THR A 220 -10.03 4.43 -0.26
N PHE A 221 -10.50 5.56 0.27
CA PHE A 221 -11.13 6.65 -0.47
C PHE A 221 -10.33 7.95 -0.29
N ASN A 222 -10.35 8.84 -1.29
CA ASN A 222 -9.81 10.20 -1.16
C ASN A 222 -10.85 11.16 -0.55
N GLU A 223 -10.47 12.42 -0.35
CA GLU A 223 -11.37 13.47 0.20
C GLU A 223 -12.57 13.78 -0.68
N LYS A 224 -12.53 13.42 -1.97
CA LYS A 224 -13.66 13.51 -2.89
C LYS A 224 -14.56 12.26 -2.84
N ASN A 225 -14.33 11.37 -1.88
CA ASN A 225 -15.04 10.09 -1.71
C ASN A 225 -14.91 9.16 -2.92
N GLU A 226 -13.85 9.30 -3.71
CA GLU A 226 -13.55 8.40 -4.82
C GLU A 226 -12.69 7.24 -4.31
N LYS A 227 -13.00 6.02 -4.75
CA LYS A 227 -12.23 4.83 -4.41
C LYS A 227 -10.85 4.90 -5.05
N VAL A 228 -9.81 4.81 -4.22
CA VAL A 228 -8.40 4.84 -4.64
C VAL A 228 -7.83 3.44 -4.68
N ALA A 229 -8.02 2.67 -3.61
CA ALA A 229 -7.43 1.35 -3.46
C ALA A 229 -8.38 0.35 -2.81
N PHE A 230 -8.15 -0.92 -3.11
CA PHE A 230 -8.67 -2.04 -2.34
C PHE A 230 -7.50 -2.90 -1.88
N ASN A 231 -7.43 -3.20 -0.59
CA ASN A 231 -6.49 -4.14 -0.02
C ASN A 231 -7.24 -5.36 0.53
N GLN A 232 -6.66 -6.55 0.37
CA GLN A 232 -7.05 -7.72 1.16
C GLN A 232 -5.82 -8.25 1.91
N PHE A 233 -5.86 -8.13 3.23
CA PHE A 233 -4.86 -8.67 4.14
C PHE A 233 -5.29 -10.06 4.58
N THR A 234 -4.40 -11.04 4.48
CA THR A 234 -4.64 -12.40 4.95
C THR A 234 -3.68 -12.70 6.08
N THR A 235 -4.22 -12.83 7.28
CA THR A 235 -3.43 -13.20 8.46
C THR A 235 -3.68 -14.65 8.84
N PHE A 236 -2.65 -15.31 9.34
CA PHE A 236 -2.73 -16.61 9.98
C PHE A 236 -2.47 -16.44 11.47
N VAL A 237 -3.39 -16.88 12.30
CA VAL A 237 -3.28 -16.83 13.76
C VAL A 237 -3.03 -18.23 14.29
N VAL A 238 -1.84 -18.43 14.85
CA VAL A 238 -1.38 -19.74 15.31
C VAL A 238 -2.18 -20.19 16.54
N GLY A 239 -2.61 -21.45 16.56
CA GLY A 239 -3.16 -22.11 17.75
C GLY A 239 -4.66 -21.88 18.01
N ILE A 240 -5.35 -21.10 17.17
CA ILE A 240 -6.79 -20.81 17.33
C ILE A 240 -7.68 -21.47 16.27
N GLY A 241 -7.21 -22.56 15.66
CA GLY A 241 -7.98 -23.37 14.71
C GLY A 241 -8.85 -24.43 15.40
N ASN A 242 -9.31 -25.42 14.62
CA ASN A 242 -10.11 -26.56 15.07
C ASN A 242 -11.49 -26.19 15.65
N PHE A 243 -12.10 -25.13 15.10
CA PHE A 243 -13.45 -24.68 15.44
C PHE A 243 -14.52 -25.18 14.45
N GLY A 244 -14.15 -26.08 13.53
CA GLY A 244 -15.08 -26.71 12.57
C GLY A 244 -15.47 -25.79 11.41
N GLY A 245 -14.68 -24.74 11.14
CA GLY A 245 -14.92 -23.83 10.03
C GLY A 245 -14.52 -24.40 8.66
N ARG A 246 -14.98 -23.76 7.58
CA ARG A 246 -14.52 -24.09 6.22
C ARG A 246 -13.03 -23.79 6.04
N SER A 247 -12.35 -24.58 5.22
CA SER A 247 -10.92 -24.42 4.94
C SER A 247 -10.62 -23.49 3.75
N THR A 248 -11.62 -23.13 2.95
CA THR A 248 -11.50 -22.27 1.75
C THR A 248 -12.51 -21.13 1.75
N SER A 249 -12.21 -20.05 1.04
CA SER A 249 -13.10 -18.89 0.89
C SER A 249 -13.26 -18.52 -0.58
N SER A 250 -14.49 -18.19 -0.98
CA SER A 250 -14.76 -17.50 -2.25
C SER A 250 -14.41 -16.00 -2.22
N GLU A 251 -14.21 -15.43 -1.03
CA GLU A 251 -13.83 -14.02 -0.85
C GLU A 251 -12.32 -13.79 -1.04
N ALA A 252 -11.52 -14.85 -0.91
CA ALA A 252 -10.07 -14.79 -1.01
C ALA A 252 -9.64 -14.49 -2.46
N LYS A 253 -8.82 -13.47 -2.65
CA LYS A 253 -8.18 -13.21 -3.95
C LYS A 253 -7.19 -14.34 -4.25
N PRO A 254 -7.33 -15.04 -5.40
CA PRO A 254 -6.61 -16.27 -5.67
C PRO A 254 -5.12 -16.01 -5.89
N LEU A 255 -4.29 -16.93 -5.40
CA LEU A 255 -2.89 -17.02 -5.80
C LEU A 255 -2.79 -17.67 -7.17
N VAL A 256 -1.65 -17.45 -7.83
CA VAL A 256 -1.37 -18.07 -9.12
C VAL A 256 0.04 -18.60 -9.14
N ASP A 257 0.20 -19.88 -9.46
CA ASP A 257 1.51 -20.49 -9.59
C ASP A 257 2.32 -19.85 -10.73
N VAL A 258 3.64 -19.85 -10.59
CA VAL A 258 4.53 -19.37 -11.66
C VAL A 258 4.52 -20.36 -12.82
N PRO A 259 4.71 -19.89 -14.07
CA PRO A 259 4.83 -20.77 -15.24
C PRO A 259 5.96 -21.80 -15.08
N LYS A 260 5.73 -23.04 -15.54
CA LYS A 260 6.71 -24.14 -15.51
C LYS A 260 7.75 -24.02 -16.64
N ARG A 261 8.41 -22.88 -16.73
CA ARG A 261 9.49 -22.54 -17.68
C ARG A 261 10.51 -21.62 -17.02
N ALA A 262 11.66 -21.39 -17.65
CA ALA A 262 12.64 -20.42 -17.13
C ALA A 262 12.02 -19.00 -16.99
N PRO A 263 12.42 -18.20 -15.99
CA PRO A 263 12.00 -16.81 -15.88
C PRO A 263 12.41 -16.00 -17.12
N ASP A 264 11.53 -15.09 -17.55
CA ASP A 264 11.81 -14.15 -18.64
C ASP A 264 12.79 -13.06 -18.21
N ALA A 265 12.73 -12.67 -16.93
CA ALA A 265 13.62 -11.69 -16.34
C ALA A 265 13.90 -12.04 -14.88
N VAL A 266 15.09 -11.67 -14.41
CA VAL A 266 15.52 -11.80 -13.01
C VAL A 266 16.16 -10.50 -12.57
N LYS A 267 15.72 -9.95 -11.44
CA LYS A 267 16.34 -8.79 -10.79
C LYS A 267 16.85 -9.19 -9.42
N GLN A 268 18.03 -8.69 -9.07
CA GLN A 268 18.65 -8.93 -7.77
C GLN A 268 18.94 -7.60 -7.10
N GLU A 269 18.57 -7.47 -5.83
CA GLU A 269 18.82 -6.26 -5.06
C GLU A 269 19.15 -6.62 -3.61
N LYS A 270 20.28 -6.12 -3.12
CA LYS A 270 20.71 -6.34 -1.75
C LYS A 270 20.01 -5.35 -0.84
N THR A 271 19.31 -5.86 0.18
CA THR A 271 18.69 -5.01 1.19
C THR A 271 19.77 -4.41 2.11
N SER A 272 19.49 -3.24 2.69
CA SER A 272 20.35 -2.71 3.75
C SER A 272 20.28 -3.58 5.01
N ILE A 273 21.34 -3.61 5.81
CA ILE A 273 21.28 -4.20 7.17
C ILE A 273 20.27 -3.45 8.05
N ASP A 274 20.02 -2.17 7.77
CA ASP A 274 19.07 -1.31 8.47
C ASP A 274 17.70 -1.26 7.77
N GLN A 275 17.42 -2.14 6.79
CA GLN A 275 16.23 -2.03 5.95
C GLN A 275 14.93 -2.07 6.76
N ALA A 276 14.85 -2.96 7.75
CA ALA A 276 13.68 -3.07 8.61
C ALA A 276 13.52 -1.83 9.52
N ALA A 277 14.63 -1.26 9.98
CA ALA A 277 14.64 -0.05 10.80
C ALA A 277 14.15 1.19 10.03
N LEU A 278 14.43 1.25 8.73
CA LEU A 278 13.91 2.29 7.84
C LEU A 278 12.45 2.04 7.46
N TYR A 279 12.13 0.84 6.95
CA TYR A 279 10.78 0.52 6.45
C TYR A 279 9.69 0.68 7.51
N ARG A 280 9.97 0.30 8.77
CA ARG A 280 8.99 0.47 9.88
C ARG A 280 8.56 1.91 10.09
N LEU A 281 9.36 2.89 9.67
CA LEU A 281 9.00 4.30 9.79
C LEU A 281 7.79 4.68 8.93
N SER A 282 7.46 3.87 7.92
CA SER A 282 6.29 4.06 7.06
C SER A 282 4.98 3.57 7.68
N GLY A 283 4.98 2.75 8.74
CA GLY A 283 3.73 2.35 9.39
C GLY A 283 3.87 1.17 10.37
N ASP A 284 4.37 0.03 9.92
CA ASP A 284 4.43 -1.19 10.74
C ASP A 284 5.53 -1.12 11.80
N ARG A 285 5.11 -0.78 13.04
CA ARG A 285 5.99 -0.62 14.20
C ARG A 285 6.24 -1.91 14.99
N ASN A 286 5.80 -3.08 14.51
CA ASN A 286 5.92 -4.35 15.23
C ASN A 286 7.38 -4.61 15.69
N PRO A 287 7.62 -4.86 17.00
CA PRO A 287 8.96 -5.09 17.53
C PRO A 287 9.68 -6.30 16.93
N LEU A 288 8.96 -7.27 16.35
CA LEU A 288 9.50 -8.43 15.63
C LEU A 288 10.59 -8.06 14.60
N HIS A 289 10.50 -6.86 14.05
CA HIS A 289 11.38 -6.39 12.98
C HIS A 289 12.58 -5.57 13.45
N ILE A 290 12.75 -5.34 14.76
CA ILE A 290 13.87 -4.52 15.27
C ILE A 290 14.40 -4.96 16.64
N ASP A 291 13.58 -5.55 17.51
CA ASP A 291 13.96 -5.98 18.84
C ASP A 291 14.34 -7.48 18.84
N PRO A 292 15.61 -7.84 19.09
CA PRO A 292 16.05 -9.23 19.13
C PRO A 292 15.31 -10.09 20.17
N SER A 293 14.96 -9.52 21.33
CA SER A 293 14.28 -10.25 22.40
C SER A 293 12.86 -10.63 21.98
N PHE A 294 12.16 -9.69 21.34
CA PHE A 294 10.82 -9.94 20.81
C PHE A 294 10.84 -10.90 19.62
N ALA A 295 11.83 -10.78 18.72
CA ALA A 295 12.00 -11.72 17.63
C ALA A 295 12.22 -13.16 18.13
N ALA A 296 13.01 -13.33 19.20
CA ALA A 296 13.22 -14.62 19.85
C ALA A 296 11.93 -15.22 20.41
N MET A 297 11.05 -14.40 21.02
CA MET A 297 9.72 -14.85 21.48
C MET A 297 8.86 -15.37 20.32
N GLY A 298 8.98 -14.76 19.14
CA GLY A 298 8.33 -15.21 17.91
C GLY A 298 9.00 -16.42 17.23
N GLY A 299 10.06 -16.98 17.82
CA GLY A 299 10.80 -18.13 17.29
C GLY A 299 11.88 -17.79 16.25
N PHE A 300 12.28 -16.52 16.13
CA PHE A 300 13.33 -16.09 15.20
C PHE A 300 14.64 -15.80 15.93
N LYS A 301 15.77 -16.23 15.35
CA LYS A 301 17.09 -16.00 15.94
C LYS A 301 17.50 -14.52 15.96
N THR A 302 17.02 -13.75 14.99
CA THR A 302 17.28 -12.32 14.82
C THR A 302 16.02 -11.66 14.26
N PRO A 303 15.88 -10.33 14.40
CA PRO A 303 14.79 -9.61 13.75
C PRO A 303 14.74 -9.89 12.24
N ILE A 304 13.53 -10.09 11.72
CA ILE A 304 13.30 -10.38 10.30
C ILE A 304 12.81 -9.12 9.58
N LEU A 305 13.07 -9.03 8.29
CA LEU A 305 12.53 -7.98 7.44
C LEU A 305 11.01 -8.16 7.28
N HIS A 306 10.27 -7.06 7.23
CA HIS A 306 8.83 -7.09 6.96
C HIS A 306 8.54 -7.77 5.61
N GLY A 307 7.54 -8.67 5.58
CA GLY A 307 7.08 -9.25 4.32
C GLY A 307 6.63 -8.18 3.32
N LEU A 308 5.95 -7.14 3.80
CA LEU A 308 5.53 -5.99 2.99
C LEU A 308 6.69 -5.13 2.47
N CYS A 309 7.87 -5.18 3.09
CA CYS A 309 9.08 -4.56 2.53
C CYS A 309 9.59 -5.38 1.35
N SER A 310 9.74 -6.70 1.50
CA SER A 310 10.14 -7.61 0.41
C SER A 310 9.16 -7.57 -0.77
N PHE A 311 7.87 -7.38 -0.47
CA PHE A 311 6.80 -7.11 -1.44
C PHE A 311 7.04 -5.81 -2.22
N GLY A 312 7.37 -4.71 -1.54
CA GLY A 312 7.68 -3.43 -2.19
C GLY A 312 8.86 -3.52 -3.16
N TYR A 313 9.93 -4.21 -2.74
CA TYR A 313 11.09 -4.51 -3.61
C TYR A 313 10.65 -5.32 -4.85
N ALA A 314 9.91 -6.41 -4.65
CA ALA A 314 9.50 -7.28 -5.76
C ALA A 314 8.60 -6.55 -6.77
N VAL A 315 7.66 -5.72 -6.30
CA VAL A 315 6.83 -4.91 -7.20
C VAL A 315 7.67 -3.85 -7.93
N ARG A 316 8.62 -3.20 -7.28
CA ARG A 316 9.59 -2.29 -7.94
C ARG A 316 10.36 -3.00 -9.05
N HIS A 317 10.83 -4.22 -8.82
CA HIS A 317 11.50 -5.03 -9.83
C HIS A 317 10.61 -5.28 -11.05
N VAL A 318 9.33 -5.62 -10.82
CA VAL A 318 8.35 -5.80 -11.90
C VAL A 318 8.10 -4.49 -12.65
N MET A 319 7.85 -3.39 -11.95
CA MET A 319 7.52 -2.10 -12.56
C MET A 319 8.68 -1.52 -13.36
N SER A 320 9.91 -1.61 -12.84
CA SER A 320 11.10 -1.17 -13.58
C SER A 320 11.36 -2.02 -14.83
N THR A 321 11.08 -3.33 -14.76
CA THR A 321 11.35 -4.26 -15.87
C THR A 321 10.28 -4.19 -16.97
N TYR A 322 9.00 -4.14 -16.61
CA TYR A 322 7.88 -4.31 -17.56
C TYR A 322 7.00 -3.08 -17.75
N ALA A 323 7.19 -2.05 -16.93
CA ALA A 323 6.43 -0.80 -17.04
C ALA A 323 7.32 0.43 -17.16
N ASN A 324 8.65 0.28 -17.32
CA ASN A 324 9.60 1.41 -17.38
C ASN A 324 9.40 2.42 -16.24
N ASN A 325 9.07 1.91 -15.05
CA ASN A 325 8.70 2.72 -13.89
C ASN A 325 7.55 3.73 -14.13
N ASP A 326 6.66 3.49 -15.10
CA ASP A 326 5.37 4.15 -15.20
C ASP A 326 4.38 3.52 -14.22
N MET A 327 4.16 4.22 -13.10
CA MET A 327 3.25 3.74 -12.06
C MET A 327 1.77 3.81 -12.47
N SER A 328 1.41 4.51 -13.55
CA SER A 328 0.03 4.53 -14.07
C SER A 328 -0.38 3.19 -14.67
N LEU A 329 0.61 2.38 -15.08
CA LEU A 329 0.38 1.03 -15.60
C LEU A 329 0.11 0.01 -14.50
N PHE A 330 0.40 0.31 -13.23
CA PHE A 330 0.06 -0.63 -12.14
C PHE A 330 -1.45 -0.75 -11.98
N LYS A 331 -1.97 -1.97 -11.96
CA LYS A 331 -3.38 -2.24 -11.67
C LYS A 331 -3.55 -2.97 -10.34
N ALA A 332 -2.94 -4.14 -10.20
CA ALA A 332 -3.11 -4.96 -9.01
C ALA A 332 -1.88 -5.84 -8.75
N VAL A 333 -1.76 -6.34 -7.52
CA VAL A 333 -0.75 -7.30 -7.10
C VAL A 333 -1.33 -8.27 -6.09
N LYS A 334 -0.93 -9.54 -6.19
CA LYS A 334 -1.19 -10.58 -5.19
C LYS A 334 0.13 -11.25 -4.82
N VAL A 335 0.33 -11.56 -3.54
CA VAL A 335 1.45 -12.36 -3.04
C VAL A 335 1.04 -13.29 -1.90
N ARG A 336 1.79 -14.40 -1.73
CA ARG A 336 1.87 -15.17 -0.48
C ARG A 336 3.29 -15.08 0.08
N PHE A 337 3.41 -14.73 1.36
CA PHE A 337 4.64 -14.78 2.12
C PHE A 337 4.92 -16.21 2.60
N ALA A 338 6.15 -16.69 2.40
CA ALA A 338 6.52 -18.09 2.65
C ALA A 338 7.62 -18.24 3.71
N LYS A 339 8.84 -17.78 3.41
CA LYS A 339 9.99 -17.84 4.32
C LYS A 339 10.46 -16.42 4.68
N PRO A 340 10.99 -16.22 5.92
CA PRO A 340 11.48 -14.92 6.35
C PRO A 340 12.72 -14.48 5.55
N VAL A 341 12.91 -13.16 5.47
CA VAL A 341 14.11 -12.52 4.93
C VAL A 341 14.79 -11.81 6.09
N LEU A 342 16.11 -11.88 6.19
CA LEU A 342 16.88 -11.10 7.14
C LEU A 342 17.35 -9.79 6.49
N PRO A 343 17.30 -8.64 7.19
CA PRO A 343 17.91 -7.41 6.70
C PRO A 343 19.38 -7.63 6.33
N GLY A 344 19.83 -7.07 5.20
CA GLY A 344 21.17 -7.28 4.65
C GLY A 344 21.27 -8.39 3.61
N GLN A 345 20.25 -9.27 3.51
CA GLN A 345 20.19 -10.32 2.49
C GLN A 345 19.78 -9.80 1.11
N THR A 346 20.03 -10.61 0.10
CA THR A 346 19.81 -10.27 -1.31
C THR A 346 18.53 -10.89 -1.83
N LEU A 347 17.60 -10.04 -2.24
CA LEU A 347 16.34 -10.46 -2.85
C LEU A 347 16.58 -10.75 -4.34
N VAL A 348 16.09 -11.89 -4.81
CA VAL A 348 16.12 -12.31 -6.22
C VAL A 348 14.68 -12.46 -6.69
N THR A 349 14.19 -11.51 -7.49
CA THR A 349 12.84 -11.56 -8.07
C THR A 349 12.90 -12.15 -9.47
N GLU A 350 12.33 -13.33 -9.62
CA GLU A 350 12.16 -14.04 -10.89
C GLU A 350 10.77 -13.70 -11.45
N MET A 351 10.70 -13.37 -12.74
CA MET A 351 9.50 -12.83 -13.36
C MET A 351 9.17 -13.52 -14.69
N TRP A 352 7.89 -13.75 -14.95
CA TRP A 352 7.37 -14.33 -16.18
C TRP A 352 6.23 -13.47 -16.71
N LYS A 353 6.31 -13.06 -17.98
CA LYS A 353 5.30 -12.23 -18.63
C LYS A 353 4.28 -13.10 -19.35
N GLU A 354 3.01 -12.98 -18.97
CA GLU A 354 1.86 -13.64 -19.60
C GLU A 354 0.83 -12.56 -19.97
N GLY A 355 0.97 -11.98 -21.17
CA GLY A 355 0.18 -10.82 -21.59
C GLY A 355 0.43 -9.61 -20.71
N ASN A 356 -0.62 -9.09 -20.07
CA ASN A 356 -0.57 -7.97 -19.13
C ASN A 356 -0.36 -8.40 -17.67
N ARG A 357 -0.27 -9.71 -17.40
CA ARG A 357 0.05 -10.22 -16.07
C ARG A 357 1.52 -10.63 -16.01
N ILE A 358 2.22 -10.10 -15.02
CA ILE A 358 3.59 -10.51 -14.70
C ILE A 358 3.52 -11.42 -13.48
N HIS A 359 3.71 -12.72 -13.68
CA HIS A 359 3.89 -13.67 -12.58
C HIS A 359 5.28 -13.45 -11.99
N PHE A 360 5.42 -13.60 -10.67
CA PHE A 360 6.73 -13.53 -10.05
C PHE A 360 6.85 -14.42 -8.82
N GLN A 361 8.10 -14.70 -8.45
CA GLN A 361 8.44 -15.20 -7.13
C GLN A 361 9.72 -14.49 -6.66
N THR A 362 9.92 -14.44 -5.35
CA THR A 362 11.13 -13.84 -4.78
C THR A 362 11.85 -14.84 -3.90
N LYS A 363 13.16 -14.94 -4.09
CA LYS A 363 14.07 -15.78 -3.32
C LYS A 363 15.09 -14.93 -2.55
N VAL A 364 15.75 -15.56 -1.60
CA VAL A 364 16.93 -15.02 -0.93
C VAL A 364 18.17 -15.68 -1.53
N ALA A 365 19.09 -14.90 -2.11
CA ALA A 365 20.24 -15.43 -2.83
C ALA A 365 21.15 -16.28 -1.93
N GLU A 366 21.33 -15.87 -0.67
CA GLU A 366 22.28 -16.48 0.27
C GLU A 366 21.89 -17.89 0.71
N ASN A 367 20.61 -18.26 0.64
CA ASN A 367 20.13 -19.56 1.12
C ASN A 367 19.16 -20.27 0.16
N GLY A 368 18.78 -19.65 -0.95
CA GLY A 368 17.86 -20.19 -1.95
C GLY A 368 16.39 -20.27 -1.50
N ASN A 369 16.05 -19.83 -0.28
CA ASN A 369 14.69 -19.88 0.23
C ASN A 369 13.77 -18.97 -0.59
N VAL A 370 12.61 -19.48 -0.96
CA VAL A 370 11.55 -18.68 -1.58
C VAL A 370 10.79 -17.92 -0.49
N CYS A 371 10.84 -16.59 -0.51
CA CYS A 371 10.18 -15.73 0.47
C CYS A 371 8.82 -15.22 -0.02
N ILE A 372 8.62 -15.07 -1.33
CA ILE A 372 7.32 -14.71 -1.95
C ILE A 372 6.95 -15.73 -3.02
N THR A 373 5.72 -16.24 -2.94
CA THR A 373 5.17 -17.28 -3.83
C THR A 373 3.77 -16.93 -4.32
N GLY A 374 3.29 -17.66 -5.33
CA GLY A 374 1.90 -17.57 -5.81
C GLY A 374 1.53 -16.18 -6.33
N ALA A 375 2.52 -15.42 -6.79
CA ALA A 375 2.44 -13.97 -6.90
C ALA A 375 2.34 -13.49 -8.35
N TYR A 376 1.66 -12.36 -8.52
CA TYR A 376 1.55 -11.68 -9.80
C TYR A 376 1.33 -10.17 -9.62
N VAL A 377 1.70 -9.39 -10.63
CA VAL A 377 1.26 -8.02 -10.87
C VAL A 377 0.44 -7.98 -12.15
N ASP A 378 -0.75 -7.39 -12.09
CA ASP A 378 -1.51 -7.02 -13.27
C ASP A 378 -1.16 -5.60 -13.69
N LEU A 379 -0.87 -5.42 -14.98
CA LEU A 379 -0.64 -4.13 -15.60
C LEU A 379 -1.86 -3.69 -16.44
N ASN A 380 -2.12 -2.39 -16.48
CA ASN A 380 -3.01 -1.80 -17.46
C ASN A 380 -2.39 -1.90 -18.86
N ALA A 381 -3.23 -1.99 -19.89
CA ALA A 381 -2.74 -1.87 -21.25
C ALA A 381 -2.11 -0.48 -21.45
N ALA A 382 -0.94 -0.42 -22.08
CA ALA A 382 -0.34 0.86 -22.44
C ALA A 382 -1.24 1.55 -23.47
N THR A 383 -1.79 2.72 -23.12
CA THR A 383 -2.45 3.62 -24.08
C THR A 383 -1.40 4.51 -24.73
N GLU A 384 -1.70 5.13 -25.87
CA GLU A 384 -0.79 6.10 -26.51
C GLU A 384 -0.41 7.28 -25.58
N GLU A 385 -1.28 7.60 -24.61
CA GLU A 385 -1.04 8.60 -23.56
C GLU A 385 -0.01 8.16 -22.50
N ASN A 386 0.24 6.84 -22.36
CA ASN A 386 1.20 6.24 -21.41
C ASN A 386 2.56 5.97 -22.06
N LYS A 387 2.82 6.47 -23.28
CA LYS A 387 4.20 6.53 -23.77
C LYS A 387 4.97 7.44 -22.81
N PRO A 388 6.10 6.98 -22.22
CA PRO A 388 6.86 7.81 -21.31
C PRO A 388 7.16 9.13 -22.01
N LYS A 389 6.71 10.26 -21.44
CA LYS A 389 7.28 11.55 -21.80
C LYS A 389 8.78 11.36 -21.63
N GLN A 390 9.51 11.47 -22.73
CA GLN A 390 10.95 11.30 -22.75
C GLN A 390 11.49 12.20 -21.64
N VAL A 391 12.01 11.60 -20.57
CA VAL A 391 12.60 12.35 -19.47
C VAL A 391 13.74 13.12 -20.11
N SER A 392 13.56 14.43 -20.22
CA SER A 392 14.51 15.29 -20.90
C SER A 392 15.84 15.19 -20.15
N ASP A 393 16.87 14.70 -20.85
CA ASP A 393 18.25 14.57 -20.36
C ASP A 393 18.97 15.95 -20.27
N LEU A 394 18.20 17.03 -20.42
CA LEU A 394 18.66 18.41 -20.37
C LEU A 394 18.72 18.91 -18.94
N GLN A 395 19.88 19.47 -18.56
CA GLN A 395 20.11 20.06 -17.25
C GLN A 395 19.21 21.29 -17.01
N SER A 396 18.87 22.00 -18.08
CA SER A 396 17.93 23.13 -18.08
C SER A 396 16.52 22.77 -17.58
N THR A 397 16.09 21.52 -17.74
CA THR A 397 14.75 21.06 -17.32
C THR A 397 14.51 21.32 -15.83
N ALA A 398 15.47 21.00 -14.96
CA ALA A 398 15.37 21.23 -13.52
C ALA A 398 15.29 22.72 -13.16
N ILE A 399 16.00 23.57 -13.90
CA ILE A 399 15.96 25.03 -13.72
C ILE A 399 14.56 25.56 -14.06
N PHE A 400 13.95 25.13 -15.17
CA PHE A 400 12.60 25.56 -15.53
C PHE A 400 11.53 25.03 -14.57
N GLN A 401 11.70 23.83 -14.02
CA GLN A 401 10.83 23.33 -12.96
C GLN A 401 10.93 24.18 -11.69
N GLN A 402 12.15 24.58 -11.29
CA GLN A 402 12.35 25.50 -10.16
C GLN A 402 11.72 26.88 -10.45
N MET A 403 11.85 27.40 -11.67
CA MET A 403 11.17 28.63 -12.09
C MET A 403 9.65 28.50 -11.97
N ALA A 404 9.08 27.36 -12.38
CA ALA A 404 7.64 27.12 -12.28
C ALA A 404 7.15 27.27 -10.83
N SER A 405 7.89 26.72 -9.87
CA SER A 405 7.61 26.87 -8.45
C SER A 405 7.73 28.32 -7.96
N GLN A 406 8.78 29.04 -8.36
CA GLN A 406 8.98 30.45 -7.98
C GLN A 406 7.90 31.37 -8.55
N VAL A 407 7.56 31.21 -9.83
CA VAL A 407 6.51 31.99 -10.52
C VAL A 407 5.16 31.77 -9.85
N LYS A 408 4.79 30.51 -9.58
CA LYS A 408 3.50 30.18 -8.96
C LYS A 408 3.34 30.77 -7.55
N ASN A 409 4.44 30.92 -6.82
CA ASN A 409 4.43 31.36 -5.42
C ASN A 409 4.71 32.86 -5.23
N ASN A 410 4.92 33.63 -6.32
CA ASN A 410 5.35 35.03 -6.23
C ASN A 410 4.56 35.93 -7.21
N SER A 411 3.29 36.19 -6.89
CA SER A 411 2.40 37.01 -7.72
C SER A 411 2.91 38.44 -7.93
N ASP A 412 3.64 38.99 -6.97
CA ASP A 412 4.23 40.32 -7.06
C ASP A 412 5.33 40.36 -8.13
N LEU A 413 6.16 39.31 -8.20
CA LEU A 413 7.16 39.15 -9.25
C LEU A 413 6.51 39.01 -10.63
N VAL A 414 5.43 38.23 -10.73
CA VAL A 414 4.65 38.07 -11.96
C VAL A 414 4.15 39.42 -12.46
N ALA A 415 3.50 40.19 -11.58
CA ALA A 415 2.99 41.52 -11.89
C ALA A 415 4.10 42.51 -12.26
N LYS A 416 5.27 42.43 -11.59
CA LYS A 416 6.44 43.29 -11.86
C LYS A 416 7.07 43.02 -13.23
N ILE A 417 7.18 41.75 -13.62
CA ILE A 417 7.82 41.38 -14.89
C ILE A 417 6.85 41.58 -16.07
N ASN A 418 5.61 41.09 -15.94
CA ASN A 418 4.50 41.27 -16.89
C ASN A 418 4.88 41.02 -18.37
N ALA A 419 5.50 39.87 -18.65
CA ALA A 419 6.00 39.51 -19.97
C ALA A 419 5.93 37.99 -20.23
N ILE A 420 5.97 37.62 -21.51
CA ILE A 420 6.09 36.23 -21.99
C ILE A 420 7.50 36.02 -22.55
N PHE A 421 8.23 35.07 -21.98
CA PHE A 421 9.54 34.66 -22.46
C PHE A 421 9.46 33.29 -23.12
N GLN A 422 10.03 33.17 -24.31
CA GLN A 422 10.28 31.88 -24.94
C GLN A 422 11.77 31.57 -24.84
N TRP A 423 12.11 30.37 -24.39
CA TRP A 423 13.47 29.86 -24.30
C TRP A 423 13.64 28.70 -25.26
N ASN A 424 14.50 28.87 -26.26
CA ASN A 424 14.93 27.80 -27.15
C ASN A 424 16.23 27.23 -26.58
N ILE A 425 16.16 26.02 -26.05
CA ILE A 425 17.32 25.29 -25.51
C ILE A 425 17.91 24.45 -26.63
N THR A 426 19.22 24.56 -26.84
CA THR A 426 19.96 23.73 -27.79
C THR A 426 20.90 22.75 -27.08
N LYS A 427 21.18 21.60 -27.70
CA LYS A 427 22.18 20.62 -27.23
C LYS A 427 23.01 20.20 -28.43
N ASN A 428 24.33 20.20 -28.30
CA ASN A 428 25.25 19.87 -29.40
C ASN A 428 24.98 20.66 -30.71
N GLY A 429 24.53 21.90 -30.58
CA GLY A 429 24.24 22.79 -31.73
C GLY A 429 22.88 22.57 -32.41
N ALA A 430 22.07 21.60 -31.97
CA ALA A 430 20.71 21.35 -32.46
C ALA A 430 19.65 21.85 -31.46
N ASP A 431 18.47 22.23 -31.96
CA ASP A 431 17.32 22.56 -31.11
C ASP A 431 16.91 21.33 -30.30
N ALA A 432 16.87 21.46 -28.97
CA ALA A 432 16.56 20.37 -28.06
C ALA A 432 15.13 20.51 -27.50
N THR A 433 14.78 21.68 -26.97
CA THR A 433 13.40 21.95 -26.51
C THR A 433 13.08 23.44 -26.48
N THR A 434 11.80 23.76 -26.32
CA THR A 434 11.32 25.12 -26.08
C THR A 434 10.60 25.18 -24.74
N TRP A 435 10.90 26.20 -23.94
CA TRP A 435 10.21 26.52 -22.70
C TRP A 435 9.55 27.88 -22.77
N VAL A 436 8.42 28.03 -22.08
CA VAL A 436 7.67 29.27 -21.98
C VAL A 436 7.59 29.67 -20.52
N VAL A 437 8.01 30.90 -20.21
CA VAL A 437 7.77 31.56 -18.93
C VAL A 437 6.78 32.68 -19.19
N ASP A 438 5.50 32.43 -18.94
CA ASP A 438 4.40 33.35 -19.18
C ASP A 438 3.96 33.98 -17.86
N MET A 439 4.35 35.24 -17.66
CA MET A 439 4.01 36.05 -16.49
C MET A 439 3.07 37.20 -16.84
N LYS A 440 2.36 37.09 -17.97
CA LYS A 440 1.49 38.15 -18.52
C LYS A 440 0.07 37.67 -18.72
N SER A 441 -0.11 36.47 -19.27
CA SER A 441 -1.44 35.95 -19.62
C SER A 441 -2.19 35.37 -18.43
N SER A 442 -1.47 34.99 -17.35
CA SER A 442 -2.05 34.45 -16.12
C SER A 442 -1.68 35.33 -14.92
N LYS A 443 -2.64 35.55 -14.02
CA LYS A 443 -2.43 36.32 -12.77
C LYS A 443 -1.39 35.69 -11.84
N THR A 444 -1.22 34.36 -11.90
CA THR A 444 -0.24 33.63 -11.08
C THR A 444 1.03 33.28 -11.86
N GLY A 445 1.10 33.65 -13.14
CA GLY A 445 2.11 33.18 -14.07
C GLY A 445 2.08 31.66 -14.28
N GLN A 446 2.80 31.21 -15.30
CA GLN A 446 2.98 29.79 -15.61
C GLN A 446 4.30 29.55 -16.33
N VAL A 447 4.91 28.39 -16.08
CA VAL A 447 6.10 27.92 -16.79
C VAL A 447 5.82 26.53 -17.33
N PHE A 448 6.05 26.32 -18.62
CA PHE A 448 5.76 25.04 -19.28
C PHE A 448 6.66 24.80 -20.49
N GLU A 449 6.84 23.54 -20.83
CA GLU A 449 7.54 23.12 -22.04
C GLU A 449 6.58 23.16 -23.24
N GLY A 450 7.04 23.67 -24.38
CA GLY A 450 6.28 23.78 -25.62
C GLY A 450 6.37 25.17 -26.25
N LYS A 451 5.46 25.44 -27.20
CA LYS A 451 5.38 26.74 -27.88
C LYS A 451 4.46 27.68 -27.11
N PRO A 452 4.75 28.99 -27.09
CA PRO A 452 3.90 29.94 -26.39
C PRO A 452 2.57 30.08 -27.12
N VAL A 453 1.47 30.13 -26.36
CA VAL A 453 0.11 30.32 -26.89
C VAL A 453 -0.04 31.72 -27.47
N ASN A 454 0.49 32.71 -26.77
CA ASN A 454 0.55 34.11 -27.18
C ASN A 454 1.97 34.44 -27.66
N LYS A 455 2.13 35.43 -28.54
CA LYS A 455 3.45 35.85 -29.03
C LYS A 455 4.37 36.22 -27.86
N ALA A 456 5.56 35.63 -27.82
CA ALA A 456 6.57 35.94 -26.82
C ALA A 456 7.06 37.40 -26.97
N ASP A 457 7.17 38.10 -25.84
CA ASP A 457 7.71 39.45 -25.78
C ASP A 457 9.24 39.43 -25.93
N CYS A 458 9.90 38.36 -25.46
CA CYS A 458 11.34 38.13 -25.63
C CYS A 458 11.62 36.65 -25.92
N VAL A 459 12.44 36.37 -26.92
CA VAL A 459 12.89 35.02 -27.26
C VAL A 459 14.38 34.90 -26.96
N ILE A 460 14.73 33.88 -26.20
CA ILE A 460 16.08 33.59 -25.70
C ILE A 460 16.52 32.27 -26.32
N THR A 461 17.66 32.23 -26.97
CA THR A 461 18.24 30.98 -27.48
C THR A 461 19.61 30.77 -26.87
N ILE A 462 19.80 29.63 -26.21
CA ILE A 462 21.01 29.30 -25.46
C ILE A 462 21.16 27.78 -25.39
N SER A 463 22.39 27.28 -25.40
CA SER A 463 22.62 25.84 -25.20
C SER A 463 22.37 25.45 -23.75
N ASP A 464 21.97 24.20 -23.50
CA ASP A 464 21.73 23.61 -22.18
C ASP A 464 22.89 23.89 -21.19
N GLU A 465 24.13 23.65 -21.63
CA GLU A 465 25.36 23.87 -20.85
C GLU A 465 25.58 25.36 -20.48
N ASN A 466 25.48 26.25 -21.47
CA ASN A 466 25.63 27.69 -21.25
C ASN A 466 24.50 28.26 -20.38
N PHE A 467 23.29 27.71 -20.45
CA PHE A 467 22.19 28.15 -19.59
C PHE A 467 22.48 27.81 -18.12
N LEU A 468 22.96 26.59 -17.85
CA LEU A 468 23.41 26.23 -16.51
C LEU A 468 24.57 27.12 -16.04
N ALA A 469 25.54 27.40 -16.91
CA ALA A 469 26.65 28.29 -16.59
C ALA A 469 26.17 29.72 -16.28
N LEU A 470 25.16 30.21 -17.00
CA LEU A 470 24.58 31.54 -16.80
C LEU A 470 23.86 31.62 -15.45
N VAL A 471 23.01 30.64 -15.14
CA VAL A 471 22.23 30.61 -13.89
C VAL A 471 23.11 30.38 -12.67
N SER A 472 24.18 29.59 -12.79
CA SER A 472 25.17 29.38 -11.73
C SER A 472 26.17 30.53 -11.56
N GLY A 473 26.08 31.58 -12.37
CA GLY A 473 26.99 32.73 -12.35
C GLY A 473 28.39 32.46 -12.92
N LYS A 474 28.63 31.27 -13.49
CA LYS A 474 29.89 30.91 -14.16
C LYS A 474 30.05 31.55 -15.52
N LEU A 475 28.95 31.95 -16.15
CA LEU A 475 28.93 32.65 -17.43
C LEU A 475 28.24 34.00 -17.26
N ASP A 476 29.00 35.07 -17.49
CA ASP A 476 28.47 36.42 -17.48
C ASP A 476 27.48 36.63 -18.65
N PRO A 477 26.24 37.12 -18.40
CA PRO A 477 25.22 37.29 -19.45
C PRO A 477 25.64 38.23 -20.58
N GLN A 478 26.40 39.29 -20.29
CA GLN A 478 26.83 40.25 -21.32
C GLN A 478 27.90 39.62 -22.22
N LYS A 479 28.88 38.93 -21.64
CA LYS A 479 29.89 38.16 -22.39
C LYS A 479 29.26 37.03 -23.20
N ALA A 480 28.24 36.36 -22.67
CA ALA A 480 27.51 35.32 -23.40
C ALA A 480 26.81 35.89 -24.63
N PHE A 481 26.18 37.06 -24.49
CA PHE A 481 25.49 37.73 -25.60
C PHE A 481 26.48 38.23 -26.66
N LEU A 482 27.51 38.98 -26.26
CA LEU A 482 28.54 39.49 -27.18
C LEU A 482 29.31 38.36 -27.89
N GLY A 483 29.53 37.24 -27.20
CA GLY A 483 30.18 36.05 -27.74
C GLY A 483 29.26 35.11 -28.53
N GLY A 484 27.99 35.48 -28.75
CA GLY A 484 27.03 34.70 -29.54
C GLY A 484 26.51 33.41 -28.87
N LYS A 485 26.89 33.15 -27.62
CA LYS A 485 26.45 31.99 -26.82
C LYS A 485 25.04 32.15 -26.27
N LEU A 486 24.60 33.39 -26.10
CA LEU A 486 23.23 33.78 -25.75
C LEU A 486 22.70 34.64 -26.89
N LYS A 487 21.61 34.23 -27.54
CA LYS A 487 20.94 35.03 -28.57
C LYS A 487 19.62 35.52 -28.02
N LEU A 488 19.33 36.80 -28.23
CA LEU A 488 18.10 37.46 -27.78
C LEU A 488 17.40 38.09 -28.98
N SER A 489 16.08 38.00 -29.03
CA SER A 489 15.24 38.71 -29.99
C SER A 489 13.92 39.16 -29.36
N GLY A 490 13.23 40.10 -30.00
CA GLY A 490 12.07 40.78 -29.42
C GLY A 490 12.50 41.93 -28.51
N ASN A 491 11.79 42.15 -27.40
CA ASN A 491 12.12 43.18 -26.43
C ASN A 491 13.22 42.71 -25.47
N ILE A 492 14.47 42.85 -25.92
CA ILE A 492 15.67 42.37 -25.20
C ILE A 492 15.87 43.00 -23.83
N MET A 493 15.32 44.20 -23.57
CA MET A 493 15.40 44.85 -22.26
C MET A 493 14.64 44.06 -21.19
N LEU A 494 13.64 43.26 -21.58
CA LEU A 494 12.92 42.38 -20.66
C LEU A 494 13.82 41.24 -20.14
N ALA A 495 14.86 40.84 -20.88
CA ALA A 495 15.78 39.80 -20.43
C ALA A 495 16.56 40.21 -19.17
N GLN A 496 16.77 41.52 -18.95
CA GLN A 496 17.40 42.03 -17.73
C GLN A 496 16.54 41.79 -16.49
N LYS A 497 15.20 41.78 -16.65
CA LYS A 497 14.26 41.51 -15.55
C LYS A 497 14.29 40.04 -15.10
N LEU A 498 14.78 39.13 -15.93
CA LEU A 498 14.91 37.72 -15.56
C LEU A 498 15.96 37.49 -14.47
N GLY A 499 16.89 38.44 -14.27
CA GLY A 499 17.80 38.40 -13.13
C GLY A 499 17.07 38.24 -11.80
N ASP A 500 15.89 38.85 -11.65
CA ASP A 500 15.06 38.73 -10.44
C ASP A 500 14.51 37.30 -10.20
N LEU A 501 14.39 36.47 -11.25
CA LEU A 501 14.01 35.05 -11.14
C LEU A 501 15.16 34.17 -10.64
N PHE A 502 16.40 34.61 -10.86
CA PHE A 502 17.62 33.88 -10.50
C PHE A 502 18.35 34.47 -9.29
N ALA A 503 17.97 35.69 -8.87
CA ALA A 503 18.50 36.37 -7.70
C ALA A 503 18.03 35.63 -6.44
N ASN A 504 18.71 34.53 -6.11
CA ASN A 504 18.59 33.91 -4.81
C ASN A 504 19.03 34.94 -3.75
N LYS A 505 18.05 35.54 -3.05
CA LYS A 505 18.21 35.93 -1.64
C LYS A 505 18.34 34.66 -0.80
N SER A 506 19.39 33.87 -1.03
CA SER A 506 19.91 32.92 -0.06
C SER A 506 21.23 32.36 -0.58
N LYS A 507 22.33 32.84 0.02
CA LYS A 507 23.46 31.97 0.29
C LYS A 507 22.95 31.01 1.37
N MET A 508 22.79 29.73 1.04
CA MET A 508 22.86 28.64 2.01
C MET A 508 23.90 27.66 1.51
#